data_AF-A0AAW3M6F7-F1
#
_entry.id   AF-A0AAW3M6F7-F1
#
_cell.length_a   1.000
_cell.length_b   1.000
_cell.length_c   1.000
_cell.angle_alpha   90.00
_cell.angle_beta   90.00
_cell.angle_gamma   90.00
#
_symmetry.space_group_name_H-M   'P 1'
#
loop_
_entity.id
_entity.type
_entity.pdbx_description
1 polymer ?
#
loop_
_entity_poly.entity_id
_entity_poly.type
_entity_poly.pdbx_seq_one_letter_code
_entity_poly.pdbx_strand_id
1 'polypeptide(L)'
;MEELDPQALQFKEMCAFYGAAMHMAQVLEHGIVNALFYLDFLPRKEEWTDEEYEDFFEESFSKTFGRLVHSLKKITTVPADLESLIHQSNKRRNHLAHTFFRESMDVLYAGGFDEIVSALTEDNELFSETDKRLTALLEPLWLKAGWTMERIEAEAAQYKTELKNKRSEGL
;
A
#
# COMPACT_ATOMS: atom_id res chain seq x y z
N MET A 1 -36.07 -8.84 7.87
CA MET A 1 -34.60 -8.87 7.82
C MET A 1 -34.20 -9.52 9.12
N GLU A 2 -33.64 -10.72 9.09
CA GLU A 2 -33.25 -11.45 10.30
C GLU A 2 -32.17 -10.65 11.02
N GLU A 3 -32.37 -10.34 12.30
CA GLU A 3 -31.37 -9.64 13.11
C GLU A 3 -30.12 -10.51 13.16
N LEU A 4 -28.99 -9.99 12.69
CA LEU A 4 -27.72 -10.69 12.77
C LEU A 4 -27.35 -10.85 14.25
N ASP A 5 -26.90 -12.05 14.62
CA ASP A 5 -26.31 -12.32 15.91
C ASP A 5 -25.19 -11.30 16.23
N PRO A 6 -25.11 -10.74 17.46
CA PRO A 6 -24.14 -9.70 17.81
C PRO A 6 -22.69 -10.08 17.50
N GLN A 7 -22.32 -11.35 17.65
CA GLN A 7 -20.95 -11.81 17.34
C GLN A 7 -20.70 -11.84 15.83
N ALA A 8 -21.70 -12.23 15.03
CA ALA A 8 -21.62 -12.14 13.57
C ALA A 8 -21.47 -10.68 13.09
N LEU A 9 -22.11 -9.72 13.78
CA LEU A 9 -21.96 -8.29 13.49
C LEU A 9 -20.55 -7.79 13.81
N GLN A 10 -20.00 -8.14 14.98
CA GLN A 10 -18.63 -7.79 15.35
C GLN A 10 -17.60 -8.41 14.41
N PHE A 11 -17.78 -9.67 14.01
CA PHE A 11 -16.90 -10.31 13.03
C PHE A 11 -16.92 -9.59 11.67
N LYS A 12 -18.11 -9.15 11.21
CA LYS A 12 -18.25 -8.36 9.98
C LYS A 12 -17.53 -7.02 10.08
N GLU A 13 -17.67 -6.32 11.19
CA GLU A 13 -16.98 -5.04 11.41
C GLU A 13 -15.47 -5.23 11.48
N MET A 14 -14.99 -6.25 12.21
CA MET A 14 -13.57 -6.62 12.25
C MET A 14 -13.02 -6.86 10.84
N CYS A 15 -13.76 -7.59 9.99
CA CYS A 15 -13.37 -7.80 8.59
C CYS A 15 -13.26 -6.48 7.80
N ALA A 16 -14.11 -5.49 8.08
CA ALA A 16 -14.05 -4.18 7.44
C ALA A 16 -12.80 -3.39 7.86
N PHE A 17 -12.49 -3.36 9.17
CA PHE A 17 -11.26 -2.74 9.69
C PHE A 17 -10.01 -3.45 9.16
N TYR A 18 -10.04 -4.78 9.10
CA TYR A 18 -8.95 -5.58 8.53
C TYR A 18 -8.74 -5.24 7.05
N GLY A 19 -9.83 -5.17 6.28
CA GLY A 19 -9.79 -4.79 4.87
C GLY A 19 -9.19 -3.40 4.68
N ALA A 20 -9.55 -2.43 5.52
CA ALA A 20 -8.99 -1.08 5.47
C ALA A 20 -7.48 -1.07 5.78
N ALA A 21 -7.04 -1.78 6.82
CA ALA A 21 -5.63 -1.89 7.18
C ALA A 21 -4.81 -2.59 6.09
N MET A 22 -5.30 -3.71 5.55
CA MET A 22 -4.61 -4.45 4.48
C MET A 22 -4.58 -3.65 3.17
N HIS A 23 -5.67 -2.95 2.82
CA HIS A 23 -5.69 -2.02 1.70
C HIS A 23 -4.59 -0.95 1.85
N MET A 24 -4.46 -0.33 3.02
CA MET A 24 -3.43 0.68 3.24
C MET A 24 -2.01 0.07 3.20
N ALA A 25 -1.83 -1.17 3.67
CA ALA A 25 -0.56 -1.88 3.50
C ALA A 25 -0.20 -2.08 2.01
N GLN A 26 -1.18 -2.40 1.17
CA GLN A 26 -0.99 -2.53 -0.29
C GLN A 26 -0.71 -1.18 -0.96
N VAL A 27 -1.34 -0.10 -0.51
CA VAL A 27 -1.00 1.27 -0.95
C VAL A 27 0.47 1.57 -0.68
N LEU A 28 0.95 1.26 0.54
CA LEU A 28 2.36 1.43 0.88
C LEU A 28 3.29 0.56 0.02
N GLU A 29 2.92 -0.69 -0.28
CA GLU A 29 3.68 -1.54 -1.21
C GLU A 29 3.81 -0.89 -2.59
N HIS A 30 2.69 -0.38 -3.10
CA HIS A 30 2.65 0.34 -4.37
C HIS A 30 3.51 1.60 -4.33
N GLY A 31 3.49 2.35 -3.21
CA GLY A 31 4.38 3.50 -2.98
C GLY A 31 5.86 3.13 -3.07
N ILE A 32 6.27 1.99 -2.52
CA ILE A 32 7.66 1.50 -2.63
C ILE A 32 7.98 1.07 -4.06
N VAL A 33 7.07 0.42 -4.78
CA VAL A 33 7.28 0.08 -6.20
C VAL A 33 7.44 1.35 -7.04
N ASN A 34 6.62 2.36 -6.80
CA ASN A 34 6.77 3.67 -7.45
C ASN A 34 8.12 4.31 -7.11
N ALA A 35 8.59 4.21 -5.87
CA ALA A 35 9.93 4.65 -5.51
C ALA A 35 11.02 4.00 -6.38
N LEU A 36 10.98 2.67 -6.51
CA LEU A 36 11.91 1.90 -7.35
C LEU A 36 11.80 2.31 -8.83
N PHE A 37 10.58 2.54 -9.30
CA PHE A 37 10.30 2.96 -10.65
C PHE A 37 11.00 4.28 -10.99
N TYR A 38 10.82 5.31 -10.15
CA TYR A 38 11.38 6.64 -10.41
C TYR A 38 12.87 6.74 -10.12
N LEU A 39 13.36 6.02 -9.10
CA LEU A 39 14.76 6.14 -8.66
C LEU A 39 15.72 5.26 -9.44
N ASP A 40 15.25 4.13 -9.95
CA ASP A 40 16.12 3.10 -10.52
C ASP A 40 15.66 2.67 -11.91
N PHE A 41 14.38 2.41 -12.14
CA PHE A 41 13.93 1.97 -13.46
C PHE A 41 14.02 3.09 -14.50
N LEU A 42 13.24 4.16 -14.36
CA LEU A 42 13.14 5.24 -15.34
C LEU A 42 14.50 5.82 -15.77
N PRO A 43 15.46 6.10 -14.86
CA PRO A 43 16.73 6.72 -15.25
C PRO A 43 17.66 5.83 -16.08
N ARG A 44 17.40 4.52 -16.23
CA ARG A 44 18.30 3.61 -16.95
C ARG A 44 18.38 3.89 -18.45
N LYS A 45 17.36 4.50 -19.06
CA LYS A 45 17.35 4.89 -20.48
C LYS A 45 16.26 5.94 -20.78
N GLU A 46 16.37 6.57 -21.95
CA GLU A 46 15.48 7.68 -22.37
C GLU A 46 14.09 7.21 -22.82
N GLU A 47 13.97 6.04 -23.46
CA GLU A 47 12.71 5.53 -24.01
C GLU A 47 12.46 4.08 -23.58
N TRP A 48 11.22 3.79 -23.19
CA TRP A 48 10.72 2.49 -22.71
C TRP A 48 9.53 2.04 -23.56
N THR A 49 9.40 0.74 -23.78
CA THR A 49 8.20 0.15 -24.40
C THR A 49 7.15 -0.15 -23.33
N ASP A 50 5.88 -0.29 -23.76
CA ASP A 50 4.78 -0.70 -22.87
C ASP A 50 5.06 -2.05 -22.20
N GLU A 51 5.65 -3.01 -22.95
CA GLU A 51 6.03 -4.33 -22.44
C GLU A 51 7.08 -4.24 -21.32
N GLU A 52 8.08 -3.37 -21.46
CA GLU A 52 9.11 -3.21 -20.41
C GLU A 52 8.54 -2.54 -19.14
N TYR A 53 7.57 -1.64 -19.30
CA TYR A 53 6.84 -1.07 -18.16
C TYR A 53 6.04 -2.16 -17.43
N GLU A 54 5.29 -2.96 -18.18
CA GLU A 54 4.49 -4.06 -17.63
C GLU A 54 5.36 -5.09 -16.92
N ASP A 55 6.44 -5.54 -17.55
CA ASP A 55 7.43 -6.45 -16.97
C ASP A 55 7.99 -5.92 -15.64
N PHE A 56 8.34 -4.63 -15.57
CA PHE A 56 8.83 -4.03 -14.34
C PHE A 56 7.80 -4.08 -13.21
N PHE A 57 6.54 -3.73 -13.50
CA PHE A 57 5.49 -3.73 -12.50
C PHE A 57 5.14 -5.14 -12.07
N GLU A 58 4.99 -6.10 -13.00
CA GLU A 58 4.74 -7.51 -12.67
C GLU A 58 5.87 -8.10 -11.81
N GLU A 59 7.13 -7.89 -12.20
CA GLU A 59 8.29 -8.38 -11.43
C GLU A 59 8.31 -7.74 -10.04
N SER A 60 8.02 -6.43 -9.95
CA SER A 60 8.02 -5.71 -8.68
C SER A 60 6.90 -6.18 -7.75
N PHE A 61 5.67 -6.33 -8.24
CA PHE A 61 4.54 -6.82 -7.42
C PHE A 61 4.65 -8.31 -7.07
N SER A 62 5.46 -9.09 -7.78
CA SER A 62 5.79 -10.46 -7.37
C SER A 62 6.69 -10.54 -6.12
N LYS A 63 7.37 -9.44 -5.75
CA LYS A 63 8.29 -9.38 -4.62
C LYS A 63 7.53 -9.18 -3.31
N THR A 64 8.02 -9.79 -2.25
CA THR A 64 7.52 -9.52 -0.90
C THR A 64 7.86 -8.08 -0.48
N PHE A 65 7.05 -7.49 0.40
CA PHE A 65 7.31 -6.16 0.98
C PHE A 65 8.77 -5.99 1.43
N GLY A 66 9.30 -6.96 2.19
CA GLY A 66 10.68 -6.93 2.65
C GLY A 66 11.73 -6.90 1.52
N ARG A 67 11.48 -7.56 0.38
CA ARG A 67 12.37 -7.50 -0.80
C ARG A 67 12.29 -6.15 -1.52
N LEU A 68 11.11 -5.53 -1.59
CA LEU A 68 10.93 -4.19 -2.13
C LEU A 68 11.72 -3.15 -1.32
N VAL A 69 11.60 -3.21 0.02
CA VAL A 69 12.37 -2.35 0.94
C VAL A 69 13.88 -2.54 0.77
N HIS A 70 14.33 -3.79 0.66
CA HIS A 70 15.74 -4.07 0.45
C HIS A 70 16.26 -3.49 -0.87
N SER A 71 15.43 -3.51 -1.92
CA SER A 71 15.77 -2.92 -3.22
C SER A 71 15.88 -1.39 -3.12
N LEU A 72 14.95 -0.74 -2.40
CA LEU A 72 14.95 0.71 -2.21
C LEU A 72 16.24 1.19 -1.51
N LYS A 73 16.69 0.45 -0.48
CA LYS A 73 17.91 0.77 0.26
C LYS A 73 19.20 0.65 -0.57
N LYS A 74 19.18 -0.04 -1.71
CA LYS A 74 20.35 -0.14 -2.59
C LYS A 74 20.53 1.08 -3.48
N ILE A 75 19.44 1.82 -3.72
CA ILE A 75 19.40 2.88 -4.74
C ILE A 75 19.29 4.28 -4.14
N THR A 76 18.89 4.40 -2.86
CA THR A 76 18.81 5.68 -2.16
C THR A 76 19.16 5.56 -0.68
N THR A 77 19.54 6.70 -0.09
CA THR A 77 19.69 6.83 1.37
C THR A 77 18.31 7.02 2.00
N VAL A 78 17.86 6.04 2.77
CA VAL A 78 16.61 6.12 3.52
C VAL A 78 16.91 6.70 4.90
N PRO A 79 16.26 7.81 5.32
CA PRO A 79 16.38 8.33 6.68
C PRO A 79 16.07 7.27 7.74
N ALA A 80 16.79 7.29 8.86
CA ALA A 80 16.70 6.23 9.88
C ALA A 80 15.30 6.12 10.52
N ASP A 81 14.59 7.23 10.65
CA ASP A 81 13.20 7.28 11.12
C ASP A 81 12.24 6.61 10.12
N LEU A 82 12.37 6.91 8.83
CA LEU A 82 11.62 6.24 7.76
C LEU A 82 11.97 4.75 7.67
N GLU A 83 13.24 4.39 7.83
CA GLU A 83 13.67 2.99 7.86
C GLU A 83 13.01 2.21 9.01
N SER A 84 12.92 2.82 10.19
CA SER A 84 12.23 2.24 11.34
C SER A 84 10.74 2.04 11.06
N LEU A 85 10.07 3.05 10.47
CA LEU A 85 8.66 2.96 10.08
C LEU A 85 8.42 1.83 9.09
N ILE A 86 9.21 1.77 8.01
CA ILE A 86 9.14 0.71 7.00
C ILE A 86 9.33 -0.68 7.62
N HIS A 87 10.27 -0.84 8.56
CA HIS A 87 10.48 -2.11 9.24
C HIS A 87 9.26 -2.53 10.08
N GLN A 88 8.68 -1.58 10.83
CA GLN A 88 7.47 -1.81 11.61
C GLN A 88 6.29 -2.17 10.71
N SER A 89 6.07 -1.43 9.61
CA SER A 89 5.04 -1.73 8.63
C SER A 89 5.19 -3.14 8.04
N ASN A 90 6.40 -3.55 7.65
CA ASN A 90 6.63 -4.90 7.13
C ASN A 90 6.24 -5.98 8.15
N LYS A 91 6.59 -5.78 9.43
CA LYS A 91 6.23 -6.71 10.50
C LYS A 91 4.71 -6.82 10.67
N ARG A 92 4.02 -5.68 10.72
CA ARG A 92 2.56 -5.63 10.89
C ARG A 92 1.82 -6.20 9.69
N ARG A 93 2.21 -5.85 8.46
CA ARG A 93 1.67 -6.43 7.23
C ARG A 93 1.81 -7.95 7.20
N ASN A 94 2.97 -8.49 7.62
CA ASN A 94 3.17 -9.94 7.68
C ASN A 94 2.26 -10.62 8.72
N HIS A 95 2.04 -9.98 9.87
CA HIS A 95 1.07 -10.46 10.84
C HIS A 95 -0.35 -10.47 10.25
N LEU A 96 -0.79 -9.35 9.64
CA LEU A 96 -2.09 -9.25 8.97
C LEU A 96 -2.29 -10.34 7.91
N ALA A 97 -1.27 -10.58 7.07
CA ALA A 97 -1.36 -11.51 5.96
C ALA A 97 -1.31 -13.00 6.35
N HIS A 98 -0.71 -13.33 7.50
CA HIS A 98 -0.40 -14.73 7.83
C HIS A 98 -1.07 -15.26 9.09
N THR A 99 -1.21 -14.43 10.14
CA THR A 99 -1.63 -14.94 11.46
C THR A 99 -2.77 -14.18 12.12
N PHE A 100 -3.13 -13.00 11.61
CA PHE A 100 -4.13 -12.12 12.22
C PHE A 100 -5.45 -12.82 12.55
N PHE A 101 -6.13 -13.45 11.57
CA PHE A 101 -7.42 -14.08 11.84
C PHE A 101 -7.31 -15.22 12.85
N ARG A 102 -6.26 -16.04 12.76
CA ARG A 102 -6.05 -17.14 13.72
C ARG A 102 -5.94 -16.62 15.16
N GLU A 103 -5.20 -15.53 15.37
CA GLU A 103 -4.98 -14.95 16.70
C GLU A 103 -6.16 -14.10 17.19
N SER A 104 -6.80 -13.37 16.27
CA SER A 104 -7.87 -12.43 16.62
C SER A 104 -9.21 -13.12 16.87
N MET A 105 -9.44 -14.33 16.35
CA MET A 105 -10.67 -15.06 16.62
C MET A 105 -10.80 -15.42 18.12
N ASP A 106 -9.73 -15.88 18.76
CA ASP A 106 -9.76 -16.19 20.20
C ASP A 106 -10.06 -14.94 21.04
N VAL A 107 -9.46 -13.80 20.67
CA VAL A 107 -9.71 -12.50 21.31
C VAL A 107 -11.16 -12.05 21.10
N LEU A 108 -11.68 -12.19 19.88
CA LEU A 108 -13.05 -11.83 19.54
C LEU A 108 -14.06 -12.68 20.34
N TYR A 109 -13.85 -13.99 20.45
CA TYR A 109 -14.68 -14.87 21.26
C TYR A 109 -14.64 -14.54 22.75
N ALA A 110 -13.51 -14.01 23.24
CA ALA A 110 -13.37 -13.50 24.60
C ALA A 110 -13.99 -12.11 24.82
N GLY A 111 -14.58 -11.50 23.78
CA GLY A 111 -15.21 -10.17 23.85
C GLY A 111 -14.26 -9.00 23.60
N GLY A 112 -13.04 -9.26 23.12
CA GLY A 112 -12.00 -8.25 22.84
C GLY A 112 -12.16 -7.52 21.50
N PHE A 113 -13.39 -7.24 21.07
CA PHE A 113 -13.64 -6.57 19.78
C PHE A 113 -12.94 -5.20 19.68
N ASP A 114 -13.07 -4.36 20.72
CA ASP A 114 -12.49 -3.02 20.73
C ASP A 114 -10.94 -3.05 20.67
N GLU A 115 -10.32 -4.07 21.26
CA GLU A 115 -8.87 -4.29 21.20
C GLU A 115 -8.42 -4.56 19.76
N ILE A 116 -9.13 -5.45 19.06
CA ILE A 116 -8.84 -5.80 17.68
C ILE A 116 -9.01 -4.59 16.76
N VAL A 117 -10.11 -3.83 16.94
CA VAL A 117 -10.37 -2.62 16.15
C VAL A 117 -9.29 -1.57 16.39
N SER A 118 -8.90 -1.31 17.65
CA SER A 118 -7.81 -0.37 17.96
C SER A 118 -6.51 -0.77 17.25
N ALA A 119 -6.12 -2.05 17.34
CA ALA A 119 -4.90 -2.53 16.71
C ALA A 119 -4.92 -2.39 15.17
N LEU A 120 -6.07 -2.63 14.53
CA LEU A 120 -6.24 -2.45 13.09
C LEU A 120 -6.24 -0.98 12.67
N THR A 121 -6.78 -0.09 13.49
CA THR A 121 -6.71 1.36 13.27
C THR A 121 -5.27 1.86 13.38
N GLU A 122 -4.53 1.41 14.41
CA GLU A 122 -3.11 1.72 14.58
C GLU A 122 -2.27 1.20 13.40
N ASP A 123 -2.56 0.01 12.88
CA ASP A 123 -1.92 -0.52 11.67
C ASP A 123 -2.18 0.39 10.46
N ASN A 124 -3.42 0.83 10.27
CA ASN A 124 -3.78 1.75 9.19
C ASN A 124 -3.01 3.08 9.29
N GLU A 125 -2.97 3.67 10.48
CA GLU A 125 -2.23 4.91 10.75
C GLU A 125 -0.73 4.74 10.49
N LEU A 126 -0.14 3.63 10.95
CA LEU A 126 1.26 3.29 10.69
C LEU A 126 1.57 3.21 9.19
N PHE A 127 0.73 2.51 8.42
CA PHE A 127 0.92 2.41 6.97
C PHE A 127 0.76 3.77 6.29
N SER A 128 -0.25 4.56 6.68
CA SER A 128 -0.49 5.90 6.15
C SER A 128 0.67 6.87 6.43
N GLU A 129 1.21 6.87 7.64
CA GLU A 129 2.34 7.72 7.99
C GLU A 129 3.60 7.30 7.25
N THR A 130 3.85 5.99 7.14
CA THR A 130 5.00 5.47 6.39
C THR A 130 4.93 5.85 4.92
N ASP A 131 3.75 5.75 4.31
CA ASP A 131 3.52 6.12 2.91
C ASP A 131 3.76 7.62 2.70
N LYS A 132 3.19 8.49 3.54
CA LYS A 132 3.42 9.94 3.48
C LYS A 132 4.90 10.31 3.56
N ARG A 133 5.65 9.67 4.46
CA ARG A 133 7.10 9.90 4.62
C ARG A 133 7.89 9.43 3.39
N LEU A 134 7.48 8.31 2.80
CA LEU A 134 8.05 7.82 1.55
C LEU A 134 7.74 8.79 0.39
N THR A 135 6.51 9.26 0.26
CA THR A 135 6.12 10.26 -0.75
C THR A 135 6.95 11.54 -0.61
N ALA A 136 7.12 12.06 0.61
CA ALA A 136 7.92 13.25 0.87
C ALA A 136 9.40 13.07 0.49
N LEU A 137 9.95 11.85 0.60
CA LEU A 137 11.29 11.53 0.12
C LEU A 137 11.38 11.57 -1.43
N LEU A 138 10.31 11.18 -2.12
CA LEU A 138 10.25 11.07 -3.58
C LEU A 138 9.87 12.39 -4.27
N GLU A 139 9.11 13.25 -3.60
CA GLU A 139 8.61 14.51 -4.17
C GLU A 139 9.71 15.38 -4.82
N PRO A 140 10.89 15.59 -4.22
CA PRO A 140 11.95 16.37 -4.86
C PRO A 140 12.47 15.77 -6.18
N LEU A 141 12.34 14.45 -6.36
CA LEU A 141 12.78 13.74 -7.55
C LEU A 141 11.72 13.83 -8.65
N TRP A 142 10.44 13.69 -8.30
CA TRP A 142 9.32 13.91 -9.22
C TRP A 142 9.31 15.32 -9.77
N LEU A 143 9.51 16.32 -8.90
CA LEU A 143 9.61 17.72 -9.32
C LEU A 143 10.75 17.96 -10.32
N LYS A 144 11.92 17.34 -10.10
CA LYS A 144 13.04 17.41 -11.07
C LYS A 144 12.72 16.73 -12.40
N ALA A 145 11.91 15.67 -12.38
CA ALA A 145 11.45 14.97 -13.56
C ALA A 145 10.24 15.65 -14.25
N GLY A 146 9.78 16.81 -13.75
CA GLY A 146 8.64 17.54 -14.33
C GLY A 146 7.26 16.97 -13.96
N TRP A 147 7.19 16.16 -12.92
CA TRP A 147 5.96 15.62 -12.33
C TRP A 147 5.59 16.43 -11.09
N THR A 148 4.81 17.50 -11.28
CA THR A 148 4.18 18.23 -10.17
C THR A 148 2.95 17.48 -9.67
N MET A 149 2.55 17.72 -8.42
CA MET A 149 1.33 17.12 -7.87
C MET A 149 0.10 17.43 -8.74
N GLU A 150 -0.02 18.67 -9.24
CA GLU A 150 -1.09 19.09 -10.14
C GLU A 150 -1.12 18.28 -11.44
N ARG A 151 0.06 17.96 -12.00
CA ARG A 151 0.17 17.12 -13.20
C ARG A 151 -0.23 15.67 -12.89
N ILE A 152 0.23 15.13 -11.76
CA ILE A 152 -0.13 13.78 -11.31
C ILE A 152 -1.66 13.67 -11.13
N GLU A 153 -2.28 14.66 -10.49
CA GLU A 153 -3.73 14.71 -10.29
C GLU A 153 -4.50 14.83 -11.61
N ALA A 154 -4.02 15.65 -12.55
CA ALA A 154 -4.63 15.80 -13.87
C ALA A 154 -4.60 14.48 -14.66
N GLU A 155 -3.46 13.80 -14.69
CA GLU A 155 -3.29 12.50 -15.35
C GLU A 155 -4.16 11.41 -14.69
N ALA A 156 -4.22 11.38 -13.35
CA ALA A 156 -5.11 10.47 -12.63
C ALA A 156 -6.60 10.71 -12.95
N ALA A 157 -7.01 11.98 -13.12
CA ALA A 157 -8.37 12.33 -13.52
C ALA A 157 -8.69 11.91 -14.97
N GLN A 158 -7.72 12.04 -15.88
CA GLN A 158 -7.84 11.55 -17.26
C GLN A 158 -7.97 10.03 -17.28
N TYR A 159 -7.07 9.31 -16.62
CA TYR A 159 -7.12 7.84 -16.52
C TYR A 159 -8.44 7.35 -15.91
N LYS A 160 -8.94 8.01 -14.86
CA LYS A 160 -10.25 7.70 -14.27
C LYS A 160 -11.41 7.87 -15.27
N THR A 161 -11.29 8.84 -16.19
CA THR A 161 -12.27 9.06 -17.25
C THR A 161 -12.19 7.97 -18.31
N GLU A 162 -10.98 7.59 -18.72
CA GLU A 162 -10.75 6.47 -19.63
C GLU A 162 -11.30 5.15 -19.10
N LEU A 163 -11.06 4.84 -17.81
CA LEU A 163 -11.61 3.66 -17.16
C LEU A 163 -13.14 3.64 -17.16
N LYS A 164 -13.78 4.80 -16.94
CA LYS A 164 -15.24 4.90 -17.04
C LYS A 164 -15.73 4.61 -18.44
N ASN A 165 -15.04 5.12 -19.46
CA ASN A 165 -15.38 4.90 -20.87
C ASN A 165 -15.22 3.43 -21.26
N LYS A 166 -14.08 2.81 -20.93
CA LYS A 166 -13.84 1.37 -21.15
C LYS A 166 -14.89 0.49 -20.47
N ARG A 167 -15.31 0.83 -19.24
CA ARG A 167 -16.39 0.12 -18.53
C ARG A 167 -17.76 0.31 -19.20
N SER A 168 -18.06 1.50 -19.73
CA SER A 168 -19.31 1.72 -20.48
C SER A 168 -19.33 1.04 -21.85
N GLU A 169 -18.16 0.75 -22.42
CA GLU A 169 -17.99 0.04 -23.70
C GLU A 169 -18.00 -1.49 -23.57
N GLY A 170 -18.18 -2.03 -22.36
CA GLY A 170 -18.46 -3.46 -22.15
C GLY A 170 -17.24 -4.32 -21.82
N LEU A 171 -16.40 -3.86 -20.90
CA LEU A 171 -15.84 -4.77 -19.89
C LEU A 171 -16.94 -5.17 -18.89
#